data_AF-A0A962DCG3-F1
#
_entry.id   AF-A0A962DCG3-F1
#
_cell.length_a   1.000
_cell.length_b   1.000
_cell.length_c   1.000
_cell.angle_alpha   90.00
_cell.angle_beta   90.00
_cell.angle_gamma   90.00
#
_symmetry.space_group_name_H-M   'P 1'
#
loop_
_entity.id
_entity.type
_entity.pdbx_description
1 polymer ?
#
loop_
_entity_poly.entity_id
_entity_poly.type
_entity_poly.pdbx_seq_one_letter_code
_entity_poly.pdbx_strand_id
1 'polypeptide(L)'
;MSLWRRVGLVPWLVATFVLVLAGVLAAHLWFGSRVERNDELTQLIAREQLAAQRLGHSLLEMQQATDRAGFEQSQRRLQQDLQDIERSLQALQGGGEVMLTPSRPIHLAASDLSEAAQGALAGLAGLWAPMRDEIAAVVNKGAGAFIDRASLAGVRTSLAPAESDLLSGFGRLQELVQVDSYSATSRLRLIQAIGAGLCVALFAWLIWHLTQQQRELAQQERRLQDLLGTVPVGMFLLDRDLRVGEHYSARLEAILQRQELEGRNLTQLLDGLVSDDTLETTREFLSLLFSERVNENLVGSLNPLDQVEV
;
A
#
# COMPACT_ATOMS: atom_id res chain seq x y z
N MET A 1 -12.14 -29.96 15.80
CA MET A 1 -10.79 -29.34 15.92
C MET A 1 -10.00 -29.54 14.60
N SER A 2 -10.64 -29.30 13.44
CA SER A 2 -10.38 -30.11 12.23
C SER A 2 -10.40 -29.39 10.88
N LEU A 3 -10.28 -28.05 10.82
CA LEU A 3 -10.09 -27.34 9.55
C LEU A 3 -8.65 -26.81 9.36
N TRP A 4 -7.93 -26.59 10.45
CA TRP A 4 -6.61 -25.97 10.46
C TRP A 4 -5.48 -26.87 9.93
N ARG A 5 -5.70 -28.19 9.90
CA ARG A 5 -4.67 -29.15 9.47
C ARG A 5 -4.73 -29.48 7.97
N ARG A 6 -5.81 -29.13 7.26
CA ARG A 6 -6.00 -29.41 5.82
C ARG A 6 -5.66 -28.24 4.90
N VAL A 7 -5.68 -27.02 5.43
CA VAL A 7 -5.61 -25.79 4.61
C VAL A 7 -4.18 -25.31 4.34
N GLY A 8 -3.17 -25.92 4.98
CA GLY A 8 -1.75 -25.58 4.75
C GLY A 8 -1.37 -24.19 5.28
N LEU A 9 -0.06 -23.92 5.36
CA LEU A 9 0.48 -22.61 5.79
C LEU A 9 0.19 -21.48 4.79
N VAL A 10 -0.07 -21.83 3.52
CA VAL A 10 -0.17 -20.91 2.38
C VAL A 10 -1.17 -19.75 2.58
N PRO A 11 -2.45 -19.97 2.94
CA PRO A 11 -3.40 -18.86 3.10
C PRO A 11 -3.05 -17.92 4.25
N TRP A 12 -2.39 -18.39 5.31
CA TRP A 12 -1.88 -17.51 6.37
C TRP A 12 -0.76 -16.60 5.88
N LEU A 13 0.12 -17.10 5.01
CA LEU A 13 1.16 -16.30 4.38
C LEU A 13 0.59 -15.28 3.40
N VAL A 14 -0.41 -15.68 2.60
CA VAL A 14 -1.11 -14.75 1.70
C VAL A 14 -1.81 -13.66 2.52
N ALA A 15 -2.52 -14.03 3.61
CA ALA A 15 -3.15 -13.06 4.50
C ALA A 15 -2.12 -12.10 5.14
N THR A 16 -0.97 -12.63 5.58
CA THR A 16 0.12 -11.82 6.16
C THR A 16 0.71 -10.88 5.12
N PHE A 17 0.93 -11.35 3.89
CA PHE A 17 1.42 -10.53 2.77
C PHE A 17 0.46 -9.37 2.46
N VAL A 18 -0.83 -9.65 2.36
CA VAL A 18 -1.87 -8.62 2.12
C VAL A 18 -1.91 -7.62 3.27
N LEU A 19 -1.79 -8.07 4.51
CA LEU A 19 -1.80 -7.20 5.69
C LEU A 19 -0.59 -6.26 5.73
N VAL A 20 0.61 -6.78 5.40
CA VAL A 20 1.83 -5.95 5.25
C VAL A 20 1.63 -4.90 4.16
N LEU A 21 1.10 -5.29 2.99
CA LEU A 21 0.85 -4.38 1.88
C LEU A 21 -0.12 -3.26 2.28
N ALA A 22 -1.23 -3.61 2.93
CA ALA A 22 -2.21 -2.65 3.43
C ALA A 22 -1.60 -1.70 4.46
N GLY A 23 -0.75 -2.19 5.37
CA GLY A 23 -0.04 -1.37 6.34
C GLY A 23 0.91 -0.36 5.70
N VAL A 24 1.68 -0.78 4.69
CA VAL A 24 2.60 0.10 3.94
C VAL A 24 1.80 1.16 3.17
N LEU A 25 0.69 0.79 2.54
CA LEU A 25 -0.18 1.72 1.83
C LEU A 25 -0.80 2.75 2.78
N ALA A 26 -1.33 2.30 3.92
CA ALA A 26 -1.89 3.18 4.93
C ALA A 26 -0.85 4.17 5.47
N ALA A 27 0.37 3.70 5.75
CA ALA A 27 1.48 4.56 6.11
C ALA A 27 1.79 5.59 5.01
N HIS A 28 1.85 5.15 3.74
CA HIS A 28 2.10 6.05 2.62
C HIS A 28 1.04 7.16 2.50
N LEU A 29 -0.25 6.83 2.59
CA LEU A 29 -1.33 7.81 2.54
C LEU A 29 -1.28 8.77 3.75
N TRP A 30 -1.03 8.23 4.95
CA TRP A 30 -0.97 9.03 6.16
C TRP A 30 0.20 10.03 6.13
N PHE A 31 1.41 9.55 5.87
CA PHE A 31 2.61 10.41 5.78
C PHE A 31 2.56 11.33 4.56
N GLY A 32 2.03 10.86 3.41
CA GLY A 32 1.89 11.66 2.21
C GLY A 32 1.04 12.92 2.45
N SER A 33 -0.12 12.75 3.11
CA SER A 33 -0.97 13.88 3.47
C SER A 33 -0.33 14.88 4.44
N ARG A 34 0.64 14.44 5.26
CA ARG A 34 1.36 15.30 6.21
C ARG A 34 2.50 16.06 5.54
N VAL A 35 3.19 15.42 4.59
CA VAL A 35 4.22 16.07 3.77
C VAL A 35 3.59 17.16 2.90
N GLU A 36 2.47 16.87 2.23
CA GLU A 36 1.76 17.85 1.39
C GLU A 36 1.33 19.09 2.21
N ARG A 37 0.77 18.87 3.41
CA ARG A 37 0.39 19.96 4.33
C ARG A 37 1.59 20.80 4.76
N ASN A 38 2.72 20.18 5.10
CA ASN A 38 3.89 20.94 5.50
C ASN A 38 4.52 21.72 4.33
N ASP A 39 4.42 21.21 3.10
CA ASP A 39 4.84 21.94 1.90
C ASP A 39 3.97 23.20 1.69
N GLU A 40 2.65 23.10 1.88
CA GLU A 40 1.74 24.25 1.83
C GLU A 40 2.04 25.28 2.93
N LEU A 41 2.27 24.83 4.17
CA LEU A 41 2.69 25.69 5.28
C LEU A 41 4.02 26.40 4.98
N THR A 42 5.00 25.68 4.44
CA THR A 42 6.31 26.24 4.08
C THR A 42 6.16 27.32 3.00
N GLN A 43 5.31 27.09 2.00
CA GLN A 43 5.02 28.08 0.95
C GLN A 43 4.30 29.31 1.51
N LEU A 44 3.34 29.12 2.42
CA LEU A 44 2.65 30.22 3.09
C LEU A 44 3.64 31.07 3.89
N ILE A 45 4.45 30.45 4.76
CA ILE A 45 5.44 31.15 5.59
C ILE A 45 6.43 31.93 4.72
N ALA A 46 6.91 31.34 3.62
CA ALA A 46 7.80 32.01 2.69
C ALA A 46 7.14 33.22 2.01
N ARG A 47 5.86 33.13 1.64
CA ARG A 47 5.09 34.27 1.11
C ARG A 47 5.00 35.38 2.15
N GLU A 48 4.68 35.06 3.40
CA GLU A 48 4.56 36.05 4.48
C GLU A 48 5.91 36.70 4.81
N GLN A 49 7.00 35.93 4.77
CA GLN A 49 8.35 36.48 4.91
C GLN A 49 8.67 37.49 3.80
N LEU A 50 8.32 37.16 2.54
CA LEU A 50 8.47 38.11 1.43
C LEU A 50 7.57 39.34 1.60
N ALA A 51 6.35 39.17 2.14
CA ALA A 51 5.46 40.29 2.45
C ALA A 51 6.06 41.21 3.52
N ALA A 52 6.65 40.64 4.58
CA ALA A 52 7.33 41.38 5.63
C ALA A 52 8.50 42.22 5.06
N GLN A 53 9.32 41.66 4.16
CA GLN A 53 10.39 42.41 3.48
C GLN A 53 9.86 43.56 2.62
N ARG A 54 8.67 43.39 2.01
CA ARG A 54 8.05 44.44 1.18
C ARG A 54 7.49 45.60 2.00
N LEU A 55 7.26 45.45 3.31
CA LEU A 55 6.78 46.55 4.15
C LEU A 55 7.79 47.70 4.18
N GLY A 56 9.06 47.40 4.45
CA GLY A 56 10.15 48.38 4.46
C GLY A 56 10.38 49.02 3.08
N HIS A 57 10.20 48.25 2.01
CA HIS A 57 10.27 48.77 0.65
C HIS A 57 9.11 49.71 0.31
N SER A 58 7.87 49.34 0.66
CA SER A 58 6.68 50.15 0.40
C SER A 58 6.72 51.47 1.16
N LEU A 59 7.22 51.47 2.39
CA LEU A 59 7.47 52.70 3.15
C LEU A 59 8.53 53.59 2.49
N LEU A 60 9.56 53.00 1.87
CA LEU A 60 10.58 53.75 1.11
C LEU A 60 9.98 54.41 -0.12
N GLU A 61 9.20 53.64 -0.90
CA GLU A 61 8.53 54.14 -2.10
C GLU A 61 7.57 55.29 -1.75
N MET A 62 6.82 55.16 -0.65
CA MET A 62 5.97 56.24 -0.14
C MET A 62 6.77 57.50 0.21
N GLN A 63 7.95 57.36 0.83
CA GLN A 63 8.81 58.49 1.17
C GLN A 63 9.41 59.17 -0.09
N GLN A 64 9.74 58.37 -1.11
CA GLN A 64 10.38 58.83 -2.35
C GLN A 64 9.39 59.30 -3.43
N ALA A 65 8.09 59.01 -3.27
CA ALA A 65 7.06 59.40 -4.22
C ALA A 65 7.12 60.90 -4.54
N THR A 66 7.12 61.21 -5.84
CA THR A 66 7.15 62.57 -6.39
C THR A 66 5.75 63.05 -6.76
N ASP A 67 4.81 62.13 -6.95
CA ASP A 67 3.43 62.40 -7.31
C ASP A 67 2.44 61.70 -6.36
N ARG A 68 1.18 62.17 -6.39
CA ARG A 68 0.12 61.63 -5.55
C ARG A 68 -0.26 60.19 -5.95
N ALA A 69 -0.19 59.88 -7.24
CA ALA A 69 -0.56 58.56 -7.75
C ALA A 69 0.41 57.46 -7.29
N GLY A 70 1.73 57.72 -7.34
CA GLY A 70 2.74 56.80 -6.81
C GLY A 70 2.60 56.59 -5.31
N PHE A 71 2.36 57.66 -4.55
CA PHE A 71 2.11 57.57 -3.12
C PHE A 71 0.89 56.69 -2.78
N GLU A 72 -0.26 56.94 -3.41
CA GLU A 72 -1.50 56.18 -3.19
C GLU A 72 -1.36 54.72 -3.65
N GLN A 73 -0.52 54.44 -4.65
CA GLN A 73 -0.22 53.08 -5.07
C GLN A 73 0.60 52.32 -4.00
N SER A 74 1.69 52.89 -3.51
CA SER A 74 2.53 52.26 -2.48
C SER A 74 1.79 52.15 -1.14
N GLN A 75 0.93 53.13 -0.80
CA GLN A 75 0.05 53.05 0.36
C GLN A 75 -0.92 51.85 0.27
N ARG A 76 -1.57 51.65 -0.89
CA ARG A 76 -2.48 50.51 -1.09
C ARG A 76 -1.75 49.17 -1.01
N ARG A 77 -0.55 49.07 -1.59
CA ARG A 77 0.29 47.86 -1.47
C ARG A 77 0.65 47.56 -0.03
N LEU A 78 1.10 48.58 0.71
CA LEU A 78 1.43 48.44 2.13
C LEU A 78 0.22 47.99 2.96
N GLN A 79 -0.96 48.59 2.74
CA GLN A 79 -2.20 48.18 3.41
C GLN A 79 -2.59 46.74 3.07
N GLN A 80 -2.37 46.30 1.83
CA GLN A 80 -2.62 44.93 1.41
C GLN A 80 -1.64 43.95 2.08
N ASP A 81 -0.34 44.23 2.07
CA ASP A 81 0.67 43.39 2.73
C ASP A 81 0.42 43.28 4.25
N LEU A 82 0.01 44.37 4.91
CA LEU A 82 -0.38 44.36 6.32
C LEU A 82 -1.60 43.44 6.59
N GLN A 83 -2.62 43.52 5.74
CA GLN A 83 -3.82 42.70 5.88
C GLN A 83 -3.54 41.22 5.60
N ASP A 84 -2.73 40.92 4.60
CA ASP A 84 -2.35 39.56 4.24
C ASP A 84 -1.57 38.89 5.38
N ILE A 85 -0.56 39.56 5.94
CA ILE A 85 0.23 39.03 7.07
C ILE A 85 -0.65 38.81 8.30
N GLU A 86 -1.51 39.77 8.66
CA GLU A 86 -2.41 39.64 9.81
C GLU A 86 -3.34 38.43 9.64
N ARG A 87 -3.98 38.27 8.48
CA ARG A 87 -4.89 37.15 8.22
C ARG A 87 -4.14 35.82 8.27
N SER A 88 -2.97 35.74 7.66
CA SER A 88 -2.15 34.53 7.65
C SER A 88 -1.68 34.15 9.05
N LEU A 89 -1.23 35.10 9.88
CA LEU A 89 -0.84 34.85 11.27
C LEU A 89 -2.03 34.39 12.12
N GLN A 90 -3.19 35.03 11.98
CA GLN A 90 -4.41 34.63 12.70
C GLN A 90 -4.85 33.21 12.31
N ALA A 91 -4.82 32.87 11.02
CA ALA A 91 -5.19 31.54 10.55
C ALA A 91 -4.18 30.46 10.96
N LEU A 92 -2.88 30.78 10.99
CA LEU A 92 -1.85 29.88 11.51
C LEU A 92 -2.03 29.60 13.02
N GLN A 93 -2.56 30.57 13.78
CA GLN A 93 -2.78 30.42 15.23
C GLN A 93 -4.10 29.75 15.60
N GLY A 94 -5.20 30.23 15.02
CA GLY A 94 -6.56 29.82 15.37
C GLY A 94 -7.16 28.77 14.44
N GLY A 95 -6.47 28.46 13.34
CA GLY A 95 -7.05 27.73 12.21
C GLY A 95 -7.97 28.62 11.35
N GLY A 96 -8.27 28.16 10.13
CA GLY A 96 -9.09 28.89 9.18
C GLY A 96 -8.70 28.62 7.73
N GLU A 97 -9.35 29.32 6.80
CA GLU A 97 -8.98 29.27 5.38
C GLU A 97 -8.07 30.44 5.02
N VAL A 98 -6.95 30.13 4.36
CA VAL A 98 -6.05 31.12 3.76
C VAL A 98 -5.94 30.86 2.27
N MET A 99 -5.98 31.91 1.47
CA MET A 99 -5.75 31.79 0.03
C MET A 99 -4.25 31.83 -0.24
N LEU A 100 -3.63 30.68 -0.51
CA LEU A 100 -2.21 30.63 -0.87
C LEU A 100 -1.97 31.28 -2.24
N THR A 101 -2.87 31.02 -3.18
CA THR A 101 -3.01 31.70 -4.49
C THR A 101 -4.50 31.92 -4.80
N PRO A 102 -4.86 32.81 -5.74
CA PRO A 102 -6.26 33.13 -6.05
C PRO A 102 -7.17 31.93 -6.39
N SER A 103 -6.57 30.80 -6.78
CA SER A 103 -7.26 29.56 -7.15
C SER A 103 -7.02 28.39 -6.17
N ARG A 104 -6.29 28.60 -5.07
CA ARG A 104 -5.90 27.53 -4.13
C ARG A 104 -6.12 27.96 -2.68
N PRO A 105 -7.33 27.77 -2.13
CA PRO A 105 -7.54 27.86 -0.69
C PRO A 105 -6.82 26.71 0.02
N ILE A 106 -6.18 27.02 1.14
CA ILE A 106 -5.63 26.04 2.06
C ILE A 106 -6.38 26.16 3.39
N HIS A 107 -6.79 25.02 3.94
CA HIS A 107 -7.38 24.94 5.27
C HIS A 107 -6.28 24.66 6.29
N LEU A 108 -6.18 25.52 7.28
CA LEU A 108 -5.22 25.41 8.36
C LEU A 108 -5.95 24.98 9.63
N ALA A 109 -5.44 23.94 10.29
CA ALA A 109 -5.79 23.60 11.66
C ALA A 109 -4.65 23.97 12.60
N ALA A 110 -4.96 24.42 13.81
CA ALA A 110 -3.94 24.69 14.83
C ALA A 110 -3.06 23.45 15.12
N SER A 111 -3.61 22.24 14.92
CA SER A 111 -2.90 20.97 15.07
C SER A 111 -1.89 20.64 13.98
N ASP A 112 -1.86 21.41 12.87
CA ASP A 112 -0.93 21.16 11.77
C ASP A 112 0.50 21.61 12.14
N LEU A 113 0.65 22.53 13.10
CA LEU A 113 1.94 22.97 13.62
C LEU A 113 2.37 22.13 14.83
N SER A 114 3.67 21.84 14.92
CA SER A 114 4.27 21.25 16.12
C SER A 114 4.22 22.23 17.30
N GLU A 115 4.31 21.72 18.53
CA GLU A 115 4.32 22.56 19.75
C GLU A 115 5.44 23.62 19.71
N ALA A 116 6.62 23.25 19.20
CA ALA A 116 7.73 24.19 18.99
C ALA A 116 7.39 25.28 17.95
N ALA A 117 6.74 24.91 16.84
CA ALA A 117 6.33 25.85 15.80
C ALA A 117 5.19 26.77 16.28
N GLN A 118 4.25 26.26 17.09
CA GLN A 118 3.23 27.08 17.75
C GLN A 118 3.87 28.11 18.70
N GLY A 119 4.88 27.71 19.48
CA GLY A 119 5.63 28.63 20.34
C GLY A 119 6.36 29.72 19.54
N ALA A 120 6.98 29.37 18.42
CA ALA A 120 7.62 30.34 17.52
C ALA A 120 6.60 31.31 16.90
N LEU A 121 5.42 30.80 16.49
CA LEU A 121 4.33 31.59 15.94
C LEU A 121 3.74 32.58 16.97
N ALA A 122 3.62 32.17 18.25
CA ALA A 122 3.19 33.05 19.32
C ALA A 122 4.20 34.21 19.53
N GLY A 123 5.49 33.90 19.48
CA GLY A 123 6.56 34.91 19.51
C GLY A 123 6.47 35.88 18.33
N LEU A 124 6.25 35.37 17.12
CA LEU A 124 6.04 36.17 15.91
C LEU A 124 4.87 37.13 16.02
N ALA A 125 3.71 36.69 16.52
CA ALA A 125 2.57 37.57 16.71
C ALA A 125 2.82 38.66 17.76
N GLY A 126 3.62 38.36 18.79
CA GLY A 126 4.07 39.35 19.76
C GLY A 126 4.96 40.43 19.15
N LEU A 127 5.77 40.09 18.14
CA LEU A 127 6.59 41.05 17.38
C LEU A 127 5.75 41.83 16.35
N TRP A 128 4.76 41.18 15.74
CA TRP A 128 3.91 41.75 14.69
C TRP A 128 2.96 42.84 15.21
N ALA A 129 2.27 42.60 16.33
CA ALA A 129 1.25 43.51 16.86
C ALA A 129 1.74 44.97 17.04
N PRO A 130 2.86 45.25 17.72
CA PRO A 130 3.35 46.63 17.88
C PRO A 130 3.75 47.26 16.54
N MET A 131 4.36 46.46 15.65
CA MET A 131 4.80 46.90 14.33
C MET A 131 3.63 47.33 13.44
N ARG A 132 2.57 46.52 13.42
CA ARG A 132 1.31 46.82 12.73
C ARG A 132 0.69 48.12 13.23
N ASP A 133 0.61 48.28 14.55
CA ASP A 133 -0.03 49.46 15.15
C ASP A 133 0.74 50.75 14.86
N GLU A 134 2.08 50.70 14.86
CA GLU A 134 2.95 51.82 14.49
C GLU A 134 2.78 52.21 13.01
N ILE A 135 2.80 51.24 12.10
CA ILE A 135 2.58 51.50 10.66
C ILE A 135 1.16 52.03 10.43
N ALA A 136 0.15 51.42 11.05
CA ALA A 136 -1.25 51.83 10.92
C ALA A 136 -1.49 53.25 11.44
N ALA A 137 -0.86 53.63 12.56
CA ALA A 137 -0.99 54.96 13.14
C ALA A 137 -0.51 56.08 12.21
N VAL A 138 0.43 55.80 11.31
CA VAL A 138 0.94 56.77 10.34
C VAL A 138 0.21 56.67 9.01
N VAL A 139 -0.02 55.46 8.51
CA VAL A 139 -0.57 55.20 7.18
C VAL A 139 -2.08 55.40 7.10
N ASN A 140 -2.83 55.18 8.20
CA ASN A 140 -4.29 55.34 8.22
C ASN A 140 -4.76 56.76 8.59
N LYS A 141 -3.86 57.76 8.64
CA LYS A 141 -4.24 59.18 8.85
C LYS A 141 -5.09 59.81 7.74
N GLY A 142 -5.52 59.01 6.75
CA GLY A 142 -6.57 59.33 5.78
C GLY A 142 -6.05 59.43 4.36
N ALA A 143 -6.82 58.90 3.41
CA ALA A 143 -6.60 59.05 1.98
C ALA A 143 -6.75 60.54 1.59
N GLY A 144 -5.67 61.31 1.69
CA GLY A 144 -5.64 62.74 1.39
C GLY A 144 -4.94 63.61 2.43
N ALA A 145 -4.59 63.11 3.61
CA ALA A 145 -3.68 63.81 4.51
C ALA A 145 -2.25 63.61 4.00
N PHE A 146 -1.55 64.71 3.68
CA PHE A 146 -0.14 64.64 3.31
C PHE A 146 0.65 64.14 4.53
N ILE A 147 1.11 62.89 4.48
CA ILE A 147 2.02 62.36 5.49
C ILE A 147 3.37 63.01 5.25
N ASP A 148 3.86 63.76 6.23
CA ASP A 148 5.16 64.42 6.10
C ASP A 148 6.29 63.39 5.96
N ARG A 149 7.25 63.68 5.07
CA ARG A 149 8.39 62.80 4.79
C ARG A 149 9.21 62.50 6.05
N ALA A 150 9.32 63.44 6.98
CA ALA A 150 10.04 63.21 8.23
C ALA A 150 9.31 62.19 9.14
N SER A 151 7.97 62.19 9.12
CA SER A 151 7.19 61.18 9.86
C SER A 151 7.29 59.78 9.26
N LEU A 152 7.37 59.63 7.93
CA LEU A 152 7.66 58.34 7.28
C LEU A 152 9.09 57.86 7.57
N ALA A 153 10.07 58.79 7.56
CA ALA A 153 11.45 58.47 7.87
C ALA A 153 11.62 57.99 9.33
N GLY A 154 10.94 58.64 10.28
CA GLY A 154 10.94 58.24 11.69
C GLY A 154 10.41 56.82 11.90
N VAL A 155 9.27 56.50 11.30
CA VAL A 155 8.67 55.15 11.34
C VAL A 155 9.58 54.11 10.70
N ARG A 156 10.23 54.44 9.58
CA ARG A 156 11.20 53.53 8.96
C ARG A 156 12.38 53.22 9.88
N THR A 157 12.91 54.22 10.59
CA THR A 157 14.04 54.04 11.49
C THR A 157 13.69 53.21 12.72
N SER A 158 12.50 53.39 13.29
CA SER A 158 12.01 52.59 14.42
C SER A 158 11.67 51.15 14.01
N LEU A 159 11.18 50.93 12.79
CA LEU A 159 10.79 49.62 12.28
C LEU A 159 11.95 48.75 11.82
N ALA A 160 13.08 49.32 11.40
CA ALA A 160 14.22 48.55 10.89
C ALA A 160 14.68 47.38 11.81
N PRO A 161 14.87 47.57 13.13
CA PRO A 161 15.20 46.45 14.02
C PRO A 161 14.04 45.44 14.14
N ALA A 162 12.79 45.91 14.22
CA ALA A 162 11.61 45.04 14.32
C ALA A 162 11.41 44.18 13.06
N GLU A 163 11.70 44.73 11.88
CA GLU A 163 11.69 44.01 10.61
C GLU A 163 12.70 42.85 10.61
N SER A 164 13.94 43.11 11.07
CA SER A 164 14.97 42.08 11.20
C SER A 164 14.55 40.94 12.14
N ASP A 165 13.94 41.29 13.28
CA ASP A 165 13.45 40.31 14.25
C ASP A 165 12.27 39.51 13.69
N LEU A 166 11.36 40.16 12.97
CA LEU A 166 10.23 39.51 12.31
C LEU A 166 10.70 38.53 11.23
N LEU A 167 11.66 38.93 10.39
CA LEU A 167 12.25 38.06 9.36
C LEU A 167 12.96 36.85 9.97
N SER A 168 13.69 37.07 11.07
CA SER A 168 14.34 36.00 11.81
C SER A 168 13.31 35.05 12.44
N GLY A 169 12.20 35.59 12.93
CA GLY A 169 11.07 34.82 13.45
C GLY A 169 10.42 33.93 12.39
N PHE A 170 10.16 34.49 11.19
CA PHE A 170 9.62 33.72 10.07
C PHE A 170 10.60 32.64 9.60
N GLY A 171 11.90 32.95 9.53
CA GLY A 171 12.93 31.97 9.20
C GLY A 171 12.98 30.80 10.20
N ARG A 172 12.89 31.10 11.50
CA ARG A 172 12.81 30.06 12.54
C ARG A 172 11.54 29.22 12.43
N LEU A 173 10.39 29.84 12.19
CA LEU A 173 9.13 29.12 11.98
C LEU A 173 9.23 28.20 10.77
N GLN A 174 9.78 28.69 9.66
CA GLN A 174 10.00 27.93 8.44
C GLN A 174 10.94 26.74 8.70
N GLU A 175 12.04 26.94 9.41
CA GLU A 175 12.99 25.88 9.77
C GLU A 175 12.30 24.77 10.59
N LEU A 176 11.51 25.14 11.60
CA LEU A 176 10.78 24.19 12.44
C LEU A 176 9.77 23.36 11.64
N VAL A 177 9.07 23.97 10.68
CA VAL A 177 8.13 23.28 9.78
C VAL A 177 8.89 22.36 8.81
N GLN A 178 10.01 22.82 8.24
CA GLN A 178 10.81 22.02 7.31
C GLN A 178 11.45 20.80 7.96
N VAL A 179 11.98 20.93 9.19
CA VAL A 179 12.58 19.80 9.92
C VAL A 179 11.54 18.69 10.16
N ASP A 180 10.28 19.03 10.45
CA ASP A 180 9.21 18.04 10.59
C ASP A 180 8.99 17.28 9.26
N SER A 181 8.98 17.99 8.12
CA SER A 181 8.82 17.41 6.77
C SER A 181 9.95 16.46 6.36
N TYR A 182 11.21 16.85 6.58
CA TYR A 182 12.36 16.02 6.21
C TYR A 182 12.42 14.73 7.05
N SER A 183 12.13 14.83 8.35
CA SER A 183 12.12 13.67 9.24
C SER A 183 10.98 12.70 8.89
N ALA A 184 9.82 13.20 8.48
CA ALA A 184 8.68 12.40 8.02
C ALA A 184 9.03 11.64 6.72
N THR A 185 9.66 12.33 5.76
CA THR A 185 10.04 11.76 4.46
C THR A 185 11.10 10.65 4.60
N SER A 186 12.10 10.85 5.46
CA SER A 186 13.15 9.85 5.67
C SER A 186 12.61 8.57 6.34
N ARG A 187 11.77 8.73 7.37
CA ARG A 187 11.08 7.61 8.03
C ARG A 187 10.16 6.86 7.07
N LEU A 188 9.43 7.58 6.22
CA LEU A 188 8.56 6.99 5.20
C LEU A 188 9.36 6.11 4.23
N ARG A 189 10.51 6.59 3.73
CA ARG A 189 11.38 5.80 2.84
C ARG A 189 11.88 4.51 3.49
N LEU A 190 12.23 4.56 4.78
CA LEU A 190 12.66 3.36 5.51
C LEU A 190 11.51 2.36 5.66
N ILE A 191 10.32 2.81 6.06
CA ILE A 191 9.13 1.95 6.20
C ILE A 191 8.78 1.31 4.85
N GLN A 192 8.84 2.08 3.77
CA GLN A 192 8.59 1.57 2.41
C GLN A 192 9.66 0.57 1.97
N ALA A 193 10.95 0.83 2.24
CA ALA A 193 12.03 -0.09 1.91
C ALA A 193 11.91 -1.41 2.67
N ILE A 194 11.62 -1.36 3.97
CA ILE A 194 11.38 -2.56 4.80
C ILE A 194 10.15 -3.30 4.31
N GLY A 195 9.04 -2.60 4.06
CA GLY A 195 7.79 -3.18 3.58
C GLY A 195 7.93 -3.85 2.21
N ALA A 196 8.59 -3.18 1.26
CA ALA A 196 8.89 -3.73 -0.06
C ALA A 196 9.82 -4.94 0.03
N GLY A 197 10.88 -4.85 0.84
CA GLY A 197 11.80 -5.96 1.09
C GLY A 197 11.08 -7.18 1.69
N LEU A 198 10.19 -6.97 2.65
CA LEU A 198 9.39 -8.03 3.26
C LEU A 198 8.43 -8.66 2.24
N CYS A 199 7.79 -7.85 1.38
CA CYS A 199 6.94 -8.35 0.30
C CYS A 199 7.72 -9.24 -0.68
N VAL A 200 8.91 -8.80 -1.11
CA VAL A 200 9.79 -9.58 -1.99
C VAL A 200 10.23 -10.89 -1.32
N ALA A 201 10.62 -10.85 -0.03
CA ALA A 201 11.03 -12.03 0.71
C ALA A 201 9.89 -13.05 0.88
N LEU A 202 8.69 -12.59 1.25
CA LEU A 202 7.51 -13.44 1.37
C LEU A 202 7.10 -14.06 0.03
N PHE A 203 7.18 -13.29 -1.06
CA PHE A 203 6.87 -13.77 -2.39
C PHE A 203 7.89 -14.82 -2.88
N ALA A 204 9.18 -14.56 -2.69
CA ALA A 204 10.23 -15.53 -3.01
C ALA A 204 10.07 -16.83 -2.20
N TRP A 205 9.75 -16.70 -0.90
CA TRP A 205 9.48 -17.83 -0.03
C TRP A 205 8.26 -18.64 -0.51
N LEU A 206 7.18 -17.97 -0.95
CA LEU A 206 5.98 -18.62 -1.48
C LEU A 206 6.30 -19.41 -2.75
N ILE A 207 7.02 -18.81 -3.71
CA ILE A 207 7.46 -19.49 -4.93
C ILE A 207 8.29 -20.72 -4.57
N TRP A 208 9.30 -20.55 -3.71
CA TRP A 208 10.14 -21.66 -3.28
C TRP A 208 9.31 -22.79 -2.66
N HIS A 209 8.38 -22.47 -1.75
CA HIS A 209 7.52 -23.46 -1.11
C HIS A 209 6.64 -24.21 -2.12
N LEU A 210 6.00 -23.50 -3.05
CA LEU A 210 5.18 -24.12 -4.10
C LEU A 210 6.00 -25.04 -5.01
N THR A 211 7.22 -24.63 -5.39
CA THR A 211 8.09 -25.45 -6.23
C THR A 211 8.54 -26.74 -5.52
N GLN A 212 8.72 -26.70 -4.20
CA GLN A 212 9.07 -27.90 -3.43
C GLN A 212 7.88 -28.86 -3.31
N GLN A 213 6.67 -28.34 -3.04
CA GLN A 213 5.47 -29.18 -3.00
C GLN A 213 5.20 -29.90 -4.32
N GLN A 214 5.39 -29.22 -5.45
CA GLN A 214 5.24 -29.84 -6.78
C GLN A 214 6.26 -30.98 -7.01
N ARG A 215 7.48 -30.86 -6.49
CA ARG A 215 8.50 -31.92 -6.60
C ARG A 215 8.14 -33.15 -5.78
N GLU A 216 7.55 -32.97 -4.61
CA GLU A 216 7.11 -34.08 -3.75
C GLU A 216 5.98 -34.87 -4.40
N LEU A 217 4.98 -34.19 -4.98
CA LEU A 217 3.88 -34.83 -5.70
C LEU A 217 4.38 -35.60 -6.93
N ALA A 218 5.24 -34.99 -7.75
CA ALA A 218 5.83 -35.67 -8.91
C ALA A 218 6.67 -36.90 -8.53
N GLN A 219 7.29 -36.92 -7.34
CA GLN A 219 8.01 -38.09 -6.84
C GLN A 219 7.08 -39.18 -6.29
N GLN A 220 5.91 -38.82 -5.77
CA GLN A 220 4.91 -39.79 -5.31
C GLN A 220 4.27 -40.52 -6.50
N GLU A 221 3.94 -39.79 -7.57
CA GLU A 221 3.45 -40.38 -8.83
C GLU A 221 4.48 -41.36 -9.42
N ARG A 222 5.76 -40.96 -9.50
CA ARG A 222 6.84 -41.85 -9.97
C ARG A 222 7.02 -43.08 -9.11
N ARG A 223 6.88 -42.98 -7.78
CA ARG A 223 7.00 -44.13 -6.86
C ARG A 223 5.85 -45.12 -6.98
N LEU A 224 4.63 -44.64 -7.24
CA LEU A 224 3.49 -45.51 -7.55
C LEU A 224 3.70 -46.26 -8.87
N GLN A 225 4.21 -45.57 -9.90
CA GLN A 225 4.54 -46.19 -11.19
C GLN A 225 5.65 -47.24 -11.05
N ASP A 226 6.70 -46.96 -10.29
CA ASP A 226 7.82 -47.90 -10.08
C ASP A 226 7.40 -49.16 -9.30
N LEU A 227 6.56 -49.00 -8.26
CA LEU A 227 5.94 -50.12 -7.53
C LEU A 227 5.03 -50.98 -8.43
N LEU A 228 4.19 -50.36 -9.26
CA LEU A 228 3.35 -51.09 -10.22
C LEU A 228 4.17 -51.81 -11.30
N GLY A 229 5.36 -51.29 -11.65
CA GLY A 229 6.25 -51.88 -12.63
C GLY A 229 7.04 -53.11 -12.16
N THR A 230 7.28 -53.25 -10.84
CA THR A 230 8.19 -54.28 -10.29
C THR A 230 7.50 -55.49 -9.64
N VAL A 231 6.19 -55.47 -9.43
CA VAL A 231 5.48 -56.61 -8.84
C VAL A 231 5.30 -57.72 -9.89
N PRO A 232 5.67 -58.99 -9.61
CA PRO A 232 5.53 -60.12 -10.54
C PRO A 232 4.07 -60.59 -10.76
N VAL A 233 3.08 -59.75 -10.46
CA VAL A 233 1.64 -60.02 -10.53
C VAL A 233 0.98 -58.94 -11.39
N GLY A 234 0.03 -59.31 -12.25
CA GLY A 234 -0.76 -58.35 -13.04
C GLY A 234 -1.73 -57.58 -12.14
N MET A 235 -1.38 -56.34 -11.77
CA MET A 235 -2.21 -55.46 -10.95
C MET A 235 -2.79 -54.32 -11.78
N PHE A 236 -4.09 -54.05 -11.62
CA PHE A 236 -4.77 -52.92 -12.24
C PHE A 236 -5.92 -52.44 -11.36
N LEU A 237 -6.35 -51.21 -11.59
CA LEU A 237 -7.55 -50.65 -10.98
C LEU A 237 -8.71 -50.78 -11.97
N LEU A 238 -9.89 -51.10 -11.44
CA LEU A 238 -11.10 -51.24 -12.22
C LEU A 238 -12.17 -50.28 -11.70
N ASP A 239 -12.81 -49.53 -12.60
CA ASP A 239 -13.95 -48.69 -12.25
C ASP A 239 -15.27 -49.47 -12.23
N ARG A 240 -16.36 -48.80 -11.82
CA ARG A 240 -17.70 -49.41 -11.73
C ARG A 240 -18.26 -49.86 -13.09
N ASP A 241 -17.75 -49.30 -14.17
CA ASP A 241 -18.12 -49.64 -15.55
C ASP A 241 -17.22 -50.75 -16.12
N LEU A 242 -16.43 -51.41 -15.26
CA LEU A 242 -15.47 -52.45 -15.58
C LEU A 242 -14.40 -51.98 -16.57
N ARG A 243 -14.02 -50.70 -16.56
CA ARG A 243 -12.90 -50.18 -17.36
C ARG A 243 -11.62 -50.16 -16.54
N VAL A 244 -10.51 -50.48 -17.21
CA VAL A 244 -9.17 -50.45 -16.63
C VAL A 244 -8.73 -48.99 -16.45
N GLY A 245 -8.29 -48.65 -15.25
CA GLY A 245 -7.78 -47.31 -14.93
C GLY A 245 -6.44 -47.00 -15.61
N GLU A 246 -6.07 -45.72 -15.60
CA GLU A 246 -4.85 -45.17 -16.21
C GLU A 246 -3.55 -45.82 -15.74
N HIS A 247 -3.54 -46.38 -14.52
CA HIS A 247 -2.35 -46.98 -13.92
C HIS A 247 -2.52 -48.50 -13.77
N TYR A 248 -1.77 -49.28 -14.55
CA TYR A 248 -1.71 -50.74 -14.46
C TYR A 248 -0.26 -51.26 -14.54
N SER A 249 -0.02 -52.46 -14.02
CA SER A 249 1.31 -53.09 -14.03
C SER A 249 1.72 -53.50 -15.45
N ALA A 250 2.99 -53.32 -15.81
CA ALA A 250 3.51 -53.70 -17.13
C ALA A 250 3.32 -55.19 -17.46
N ARG A 251 3.30 -56.05 -16.44
CA ARG A 251 3.08 -57.50 -16.61
C ARG A 251 1.67 -57.85 -17.08
N LEU A 252 0.69 -56.97 -16.87
CA LEU A 252 -0.69 -57.20 -17.29
C LEU A 252 -0.83 -57.24 -18.81
N GLU A 253 -0.04 -56.44 -19.54
CA GLU A 253 -0.02 -56.48 -21.02
C GLU A 253 0.49 -57.83 -21.54
N ALA A 254 1.48 -58.41 -20.85
CA ALA A 254 2.00 -59.72 -21.18
C ALA A 254 1.01 -60.85 -20.84
N ILE A 255 0.25 -60.72 -19.75
CA ILE A 255 -0.77 -61.70 -19.34
C ILE A 255 -1.97 -61.67 -20.30
N LEU A 256 -2.44 -60.48 -20.67
CA LEU A 256 -3.60 -60.31 -21.56
C LEU A 256 -3.22 -60.31 -23.05
N GLN A 257 -1.92 -60.35 -23.38
CA GLN A 257 -1.38 -60.26 -24.74
C GLN A 257 -1.90 -59.05 -25.53
N ARG A 258 -2.16 -57.93 -24.85
CA ARG A 258 -2.71 -56.69 -25.43
C ARG A 258 -1.97 -55.47 -24.85
N GLN A 259 -1.75 -54.47 -25.68
CA GLN A 259 -1.13 -53.19 -25.31
C GLN A 259 -2.20 -52.10 -25.15
N GLU A 260 -1.86 -51.01 -24.46
CA GLU A 260 -2.73 -49.85 -24.24
C GLU A 260 -4.07 -50.26 -23.60
N LEU A 261 -4.00 -50.78 -22.38
CA LEU A 261 -5.15 -51.33 -21.66
C LEU A 261 -6.02 -50.24 -21.02
N GLU A 262 -5.50 -49.02 -20.85
CA GLU A 262 -6.21 -47.90 -20.26
C GLU A 262 -7.55 -47.62 -20.94
N GLY A 263 -8.61 -47.45 -20.14
CA GLY A 263 -9.94 -47.09 -20.60
C GLY A 263 -10.71 -48.20 -21.32
N ARG A 264 -10.07 -49.34 -21.59
CA ARG A 264 -10.72 -50.52 -22.19
C ARG A 264 -11.54 -51.27 -21.14
N ASN A 265 -12.64 -51.86 -21.58
CA ASN A 265 -13.49 -52.66 -20.70
C ASN A 265 -12.88 -54.05 -20.49
N LEU A 266 -12.77 -54.50 -19.23
CA LEU A 266 -12.16 -55.77 -18.87
C LEU A 266 -12.85 -56.97 -19.53
N THR A 267 -14.17 -56.97 -19.65
CA THR A 267 -14.86 -58.07 -20.34
C THR A 267 -14.52 -58.14 -21.83
N GLN A 268 -14.24 -57.01 -22.49
CA GLN A 268 -13.76 -57.00 -23.88
C GLN A 268 -12.29 -57.41 -24.00
N LEU A 269 -11.50 -57.23 -22.93
CA LEU A 269 -10.12 -57.67 -22.87
C LEU A 269 -10.01 -59.19 -22.69
N LEU A 270 -10.91 -59.77 -21.89
CA LEU A 270 -11.00 -61.22 -21.63
C LEU A 270 -11.70 -61.98 -22.76
N ASP A 271 -12.46 -61.28 -23.62
CA ASP A 271 -13.11 -61.86 -24.79
C ASP A 271 -12.10 -62.53 -25.73
N GLY A 272 -12.31 -63.82 -25.98
CA GLY A 272 -11.41 -64.70 -26.75
C GLY A 272 -10.19 -65.23 -25.99
N LEU A 273 -9.95 -64.82 -24.74
CA LEU A 273 -8.93 -65.40 -23.85
C LEU A 273 -9.51 -66.46 -22.89
N VAL A 274 -10.80 -66.37 -22.59
CA VAL A 274 -11.54 -67.33 -21.75
C VAL A 274 -12.82 -67.75 -22.49
N SER A 275 -13.41 -68.88 -22.09
CA SER A 275 -14.69 -69.33 -22.63
C SER A 275 -15.83 -68.36 -22.27
N ASP A 276 -16.90 -68.36 -23.08
CA ASP A 276 -18.07 -67.49 -22.88
C ASP A 276 -18.71 -67.67 -21.49
N ASP A 277 -18.77 -68.91 -21.00
CA ASP A 277 -19.28 -69.27 -19.68
C ASP A 277 -18.42 -68.68 -18.53
N THR A 278 -17.09 -68.73 -18.69
CA THR A 278 -16.15 -68.13 -17.73
C THR A 278 -16.22 -66.60 -17.77
N LEU A 279 -16.46 -66.00 -18.94
CA LEU A 279 -16.61 -64.56 -19.10
C LEU A 279 -17.89 -64.05 -18.43
N GLU A 280 -18.99 -64.78 -18.58
CA GLU A 280 -20.26 -64.50 -17.90
C GLU A 280 -20.11 -64.60 -16.38
N THR A 281 -19.52 -65.70 -15.89
CA THR A 281 -19.24 -65.91 -14.47
C THR A 281 -18.33 -64.83 -13.89
N THR A 282 -17.32 -64.38 -14.65
CA THR A 282 -16.42 -63.30 -14.24
C THR A 282 -17.16 -61.96 -14.13
N ARG A 283 -18.08 -61.65 -15.05
CA ARG A 283 -18.91 -60.44 -14.98
C ARG A 283 -19.80 -60.45 -13.75
N GLU A 284 -20.44 -61.57 -13.45
CA GLU A 284 -21.26 -61.74 -12.26
C GLU A 284 -20.44 -61.59 -10.98
N PHE A 285 -19.28 -62.24 -10.90
CA PHE A 285 -18.35 -62.12 -9.78
C PHE A 285 -17.91 -60.66 -9.55
N LEU A 286 -17.50 -59.94 -10.60
CA LEU A 286 -17.12 -58.52 -10.49
C LEU A 286 -18.30 -57.65 -10.05
N SER A 287 -19.52 -57.93 -10.54
CA SER A 287 -20.72 -57.19 -10.12
C SER A 287 -21.03 -57.37 -8.63
N LEU A 288 -20.75 -58.56 -8.07
CA LEU A 288 -20.90 -58.85 -6.64
C LEU A 288 -19.86 -58.08 -5.80
N LEU A 289 -18.63 -57.93 -6.29
CA LEU A 289 -17.57 -57.15 -5.62
C LEU A 289 -17.89 -55.66 -5.49
N PHE A 290 -18.67 -55.10 -6.42
CA PHE A 290 -19.09 -53.70 -6.38
C PHE A 290 -20.40 -53.48 -5.60
N SER A 291 -21.02 -54.53 -5.06
CA SER A 291 -22.27 -54.44 -4.29
C SER A 291 -22.05 -54.01 -2.83
N GLU A 292 -23.02 -53.31 -2.22
CA GLU A 292 -22.90 -52.64 -0.91
C GLU A 292 -22.63 -53.54 0.32
N ARG A 293 -22.63 -54.87 0.17
CA ARG A 293 -22.42 -55.84 1.27
C ARG A 293 -21.48 -56.97 0.85
N VAL A 294 -20.17 -56.72 0.88
CA VAL A 294 -19.16 -57.75 0.62
C VAL A 294 -18.74 -58.42 1.93
N ASN A 295 -18.95 -59.73 2.04
CA ASN A 295 -18.44 -60.55 3.14
C ASN A 295 -17.10 -61.16 2.68
N GLU A 296 -15.98 -60.60 3.14
CA GLU A 296 -14.61 -60.89 2.65
C GLU A 296 -14.26 -62.38 2.60
N ASN A 297 -14.82 -63.20 3.49
CA ASN A 297 -14.54 -64.64 3.58
C ASN A 297 -15.17 -65.49 2.47
N LEU A 298 -16.18 -65.00 1.74
CA LEU A 298 -16.87 -65.73 0.64
C LEU A 298 -16.29 -65.43 -0.75
N VAL A 299 -15.52 -64.35 -0.86
CA VAL A 299 -15.01 -63.82 -2.13
C VAL A 299 -13.83 -64.64 -2.67
N GLY A 300 -12.99 -65.16 -1.79
CA GLY A 300 -11.80 -65.93 -2.20
C GLY A 300 -12.11 -67.28 -2.87
N SER A 301 -13.23 -67.93 -2.50
CA SER A 301 -13.61 -69.25 -3.02
C SER A 301 -14.40 -69.22 -4.33
N LEU A 302 -14.75 -68.03 -4.82
CA LEU A 302 -15.61 -67.83 -6.00
C LEU A 302 -14.87 -67.19 -7.18
N ASN A 303 -13.55 -67.00 -7.10
CA ASN A 303 -12.78 -66.44 -8.20
C ASN A 303 -12.76 -67.43 -9.39
N PRO A 304 -13.47 -67.16 -10.50
CA PRO A 304 -13.57 -68.08 -11.63
C PRO A 304 -12.27 -68.14 -12.45
N LEU A 305 -11.30 -67.25 -12.17
CA LEU A 305 -10.00 -67.19 -12.83
C LEU A 305 -8.90 -67.95 -12.07
N ASP A 306 -9.23 -68.67 -10.99
CA ASP A 306 -8.26 -69.43 -10.18
C ASP A 306 -7.88 -70.78 -10.85
N GLN A 307 -8.70 -71.29 -11.76
CA GLN A 307 -8.41 -72.45 -12.61
C GLN A 307 -8.84 -72.18 -14.05
N VAL A 308 -7.95 -71.59 -14.83
CA VAL A 308 -8.10 -71.56 -16.29
C VAL A 308 -7.40 -72.81 -16.82
N GLU A 309 -8.17 -73.78 -17.33
CA GLU A 309 -7.62 -74.93 -18.05
C GLU A 309 -6.96 -74.43 -19.35
N VAL A 310 -5.69 -74.81 -19.54
CA VAL A 310 -4.87 -74.47 -20.73
C VAL A 310 -5.03 -75.55 -21.79
#